data_AF-A0A0D1L0H3-F1
#
_entry.id   AF-A0A0D1L0H3-F1
#
_cell.length_a   1.000
_cell.length_b   1.000
_cell.length_c   1.000
_cell.angle_alpha   90.00
_cell.angle_beta   90.00
_cell.angle_gamma   90.00
#
_symmetry.space_group_name_H-M   'P 1'
#
loop_
_entity.id
_entity.type
_entity.pdbx_description
1 polymer ?
#
loop_
_entity_poly.entity_id
_entity_poly.type
_entity_poly.pdbx_seq_one_letter_code
_entity_poly.pdbx_strand_id
1 'polypeptide(L)' 'MFHADRIIVAFDGSENSKKALQTAIDLAKTVNAAITVALSHDMKDNQTVIDPP' A
#
# COMPACT_ATOMS: atom_id res chain seq x y z
N MET A 1 -5.71 7.06 -25.37
CA MET A 1 -5.68 5.80 -24.59
C MET A 1 -4.90 6.08 -23.32
N PHE A 2 -5.30 5.52 -22.17
CA PHE A 2 -4.61 5.76 -20.90
C PHE A 2 -3.24 5.06 -20.91
N HIS A 3 -2.20 5.74 -20.42
CA HIS A 3 -0.83 5.24 -20.32
C HIS A 3 -0.30 5.53 -18.92
N ALA A 4 0.36 4.55 -18.31
CA ALA A 4 1.01 4.71 -17.01
C ALA A 4 2.25 3.81 -16.96
N ASP A 5 3.39 4.35 -16.54
CA ASP A 5 4.61 3.55 -16.37
C ASP A 5 4.62 2.79 -15.05
N ARG A 6 3.82 3.25 -14.07
CA ARG A 6 3.77 2.69 -12.71
C ARG A 6 2.42 2.89 -12.04
N ILE A 7 1.99 1.88 -11.30
CA ILE A 7 0.85 1.92 -10.38
C ILE A 7 1.38 1.76 -8.95
N ILE A 8 0.96 2.64 -8.04
CA ILE A 8 1.31 2.58 -6.63
C ILE A 8 0.07 2.12 -5.85
N VAL A 9 0.23 1.09 -5.02
CA VAL A 9 -0.85 0.50 -4.24
C VAL A 9 -0.51 0.61 -2.76
N ALA A 10 -1.35 1.33 -2.00
CA ALA A 10 -1.29 1.29 -0.55
C ALA A 10 -1.80 -0.08 -0.06
N PHE A 11 -1.04 -0.74 0.79
CA PHE A 11 -1.37 -2.06 1.30
C PHE A 11 -1.16 -2.12 2.83
N ASP A 12 -2.21 -2.51 3.54
CA ASP A 12 -2.23 -2.63 5.00
C ASP A 12 -2.51 -4.07 5.47
N GLY A 13 -2.66 -5.01 4.53
CA GLY A 13 -2.99 -6.41 4.79
C GLY A 13 -4.48 -6.70 4.97
N SER A 14 -5.34 -5.68 4.94
CA SER A 14 -6.80 -5.86 4.98
C SER A 14 -7.32 -6.57 3.73
N GLU A 15 -8.51 -7.16 3.81
CA GLU A 15 -9.17 -7.77 2.64
C GLU A 15 -9.41 -6.77 1.51
N ASN A 16 -9.64 -5.49 1.86
CA ASN A 16 -9.80 -4.44 0.87
C ASN A 16 -8.48 -4.14 0.16
N SER A 17 -7.37 -4.06 0.89
CA SER A 17 -6.07 -3.82 0.25
C SER A 17 -5.61 -5.00 -0.61
N LYS A 18 -5.96 -6.24 -0.23
CA LYS A 18 -5.73 -7.43 -1.07
C LYS A 18 -6.49 -7.35 -2.39
N LYS A 19 -7.77 -6.96 -2.36
CA LYS A 19 -8.56 -6.76 -3.58
C LYS A 19 -7.99 -5.63 -4.43
N ALA A 20 -7.61 -4.51 -3.83
CA ALA A 20 -7.00 -3.39 -4.52
C ALA A 20 -5.68 -3.79 -5.21
N LEU A 21 -4.84 -4.58 -4.53
CA LEU A 21 -3.62 -5.12 -5.12
C LEU A 21 -3.90 -6.02 -6.32
N GLN A 22 -4.90 -6.91 -6.22
CA GLN A 22 -5.27 -7.77 -7.34
C GLN A 22 -5.74 -6.95 -8.55
N THR A 23 -6.61 -5.96 -8.34
CA THR A 23 -7.06 -5.05 -9.41
C THR A 23 -5.89 -4.28 -10.05
N ALA A 24 -4.94 -3.82 -9.25
CA ALA A 24 -3.75 -3.14 -9.75
C ALA A 24 -2.86 -4.07 -10.60
N ILE A 25 -2.74 -5.34 -10.22
CA ILE A 25 -2.02 -6.37 -11.00
C ILE A 25 -2.67 -6.55 -12.38
N ASP A 26 -3.98 -6.66 -12.44
CA ASP A 26 -4.70 -6.88 -13.69
C ASP A 26 -4.63 -5.64 -14.59
N LEU A 27 -4.70 -4.44 -14.00
CA LEU A 27 -4.54 -3.19 -14.72
C LEU A 27 -3.11 -3.02 -15.27
N ALA A 28 -2.08 -3.29 -14.45
CA ALA A 28 -0.68 -3.15 -14.83
C ALA A 28 -0.33 -4.01 -16.06
N LYS A 29 -0.85 -5.24 -16.14
CA LYS A 29 -0.68 -6.11 -17.31
C LYS A 29 -1.29 -5.52 -18.57
N THR A 30 -2.42 -4.83 -18.43
CA THR A 30 -3.15 -4.23 -19.56
C THR A 30 -2.40 -3.02 -20.13
N VAL A 31 -1.73 -2.25 -19.27
CA VAL A 31 -1.05 -1.00 -19.65
C VAL A 31 0.48 -1.12 -19.67
N ASN A 32 1.02 -2.33 -19.48
CA ASN A 32 2.45 -2.61 -19.36
C ASN A 32 3.19 -1.74 -18.31
N ALA A 33 2.57 -1.55 -17.15
CA ALA A 33 3.10 -0.76 -16.04
C ALA A 33 3.84 -1.61 -15.00
N ALA A 34 4.79 -0.99 -14.30
CA ALA A 34 5.32 -1.54 -13.05
C ALA A 34 4.34 -1.36 -11.87
N ILE A 35 4.47 -2.18 -10.83
CA ILE A 35 3.72 -2.01 -9.58
C ILE A 35 4.68 -1.75 -8.42
N THR A 36 4.33 -0.78 -7.58
CA THR A 36 4.97 -0.56 -6.28
C THR A 36 3.92 -0.72 -5.19
N VAL A 37 4.22 -1.56 -4.20
CA VAL A 37 3.37 -1.72 -3.01
C VAL A 37 3.95 -0.84 -1.90
N ALA A 38 3.14 0.07 -1.39
CA ALA A 38 3.47 0.93 -0.25
C ALA A 38 2.80 0.38 1.01
N LEU A 39 3.60 -0.07 1.97
CA LEU A 39 3.14 -0.55 3.26
C LEU A 39 3.22 0.60 4.26
N SER A 40 2.12 0.93 4.93
CA SER A 40 2.14 1.86 6.07
C SER A 40 2.27 1.05 7.34
N HIS A 41 3.44 1.08 7.98
CA HIS A 41 3.59 0.59 9.34
C HIS A 41 3.17 1.72 10.28
N ASP A 42 1.99 1.61 10.90
CA ASP A 42 1.61 2.50 12.00
C ASP A 42 2.50 2.15 13.20
N MET A 43 3.66 2.80 13.33
CA MET A 43 4.40 2.81 14.57
C MET A 43 3.62 3.68 15.56
N LYS A 44 2.59 3.11 16.17
CA LYS A 44 2.19 3.52 17.51
C LYS A 44 3.33 3.16 18.44
N ASP A 45 4.35 4.02 18.50
CA ASP A 45 5.20 4.10 19.68
C ASP A 45 4.26 4.39 20.84
N ASN A 46 3.92 3.34 21.57
CA ASN A 46 3.32 3.44 22.89
C ASN A 46 4.41 4.04 23.79
N GLN A 47 4.68 5.35 23.63
CA GLN A 47 5.42 6.11 24.62
C GLN A 47 4.51 6.18 25.85
N THR A 48 4.60 5.15 26.69
CA THR A 48 4.31 5.30 28.11
C THR A 48 5.26 6.39 28.59
N VAL A 49 4.74 7.62 28.67
CA VAL A 49 5.31 8.67 29.48
C VAL A 49 5.31 8.12 30.90
N ILE A 50 6.45 7.54 31.29
CA ILE A 50 6.74 7.24 32.68
C ILE A 50 7.00 8.60 33.33
N ASP A 51 5.99 9.15 34.01
CA ASP A 51 6.16 10.32 34.85
C ASP A 51 7.25 10.00 35.89
N PRO A 52 8.31 10.83 36.01
CA PRO A 52 9.31 10.64 37.05
C PRO A 52 8.69 10.88 38.45
N PRO A 53 9.25 10.26 39.51
CA PRO A 53 8.69 10.26 40.86
C PRO A 53 8.65 11.65 41.52
#